data_AF-A0A9E2L8Q6-F1
#
_entry.id   AF-A0A9E2L8Q6-F1
#
_cell.length_a   1.000
_cell.length_b   1.000
_cell.length_c   1.000
_cell.angle_alpha   90.00
_cell.angle_beta   90.00
_cell.angle_gamma   90.00
#
_symmetry.space_group_name_H-M   'P 1'
#
loop_
_entity.id
_entity.type
_entity.pdbx_description
1 polymer ?
#
loop_
_entity_poly.entity_id
_entity_poly.type
_entity_poly.pdbx_seq_one_letter_code
_entity_poly.pdbx_strand_id
1 'polypeptide(L)' 'MATDKIKFDKYILLRYFQEYLPVDKESDSVIYKTSQQIQDELSDMAEISINQIAATLVELNYKLTIGPDGRPAWMMQRR' A
#
# COMPACT_ATOMS: atom_id res chain seq x y z
N MET A 1 20.22 -13.36 8.32
CA MET A 1 19.55 -14.03 7.19
C MET A 1 18.04 -13.77 7.18
N ALA A 2 17.24 -14.15 8.18
CA ALA A 2 15.80 -13.81 8.21
C ALA A 2 15.53 -12.30 8.39
N THR A 3 16.36 -11.62 9.20
CA THR A 3 16.26 -10.19 9.48
C THR A 3 16.56 -9.31 8.27
N ASP A 4 17.35 -9.82 7.32
CA ASP A 4 17.78 -9.07 6.14
C ASP A 4 16.69 -9.07 5.06
N LYS A 5 15.97 -10.18 4.90
CA LYS A 5 14.80 -10.28 4.00
C LYS A 5 13.70 -9.30 4.42
N ILE A 6 13.36 -9.26 5.71
CA ILE A 6 12.35 -8.34 6.27
C ILE A 6 12.71 -6.87 6.02
N LYS A 7 14.00 -6.51 6.07
CA LYS A 7 14.46 -5.15 5.77
C LYS A 7 14.30 -4.80 4.28
N PHE A 8 14.55 -5.76 3.40
CA PHE A 8 14.42 -5.56 1.96
C PHE A 8 12.95 -5.43 1.52
N ASP A 9 12.07 -6.28 2.05
CA ASP A 9 10.63 -6.23 1.80
C ASP A 9 10.04 -4.88 2.23
N LYS A 10 10.41 -4.40 3.43
CA LYS A 10 9.99 -3.08 3.91
C LYS A 10 10.55 -1.94 3.04
N TYR A 11 11.77 -2.09 2.53
CA TYR A 11 12.36 -1.08 1.62
C TYR A 11 11.59 -1.00 0.29
N ILE A 12 11.23 -2.14 -0.31
CA ILE A 12 10.41 -2.19 -1.53
C ILE A 12 9.05 -1.53 -1.29
N LEU A 13 8.38 -1.86 -0.19
CA LEU A 13 7.10 -1.21 0.18
C LEU A 13 7.24 0.30 0.30
N LEU A 14 8.23 0.77 1.05
CA LEU A 14 8.46 2.20 1.23
C LEU A 14 8.76 2.88 -0.11
N ARG A 15 9.50 2.22 -1.00
CA ARG A 15 9.80 2.76 -2.33
C ARG A 15 8.56 2.84 -3.21
N TYR A 16 7.71 1.81 -3.19
CA TYR A 16 6.42 1.82 -3.87
C TYR A 16 5.54 2.96 -3.35
N PHE A 17 5.43 3.11 -2.02
CA PHE A 17 4.64 4.18 -1.41
C PHE A 17 5.24 5.58 -1.55
N GLN A 18 6.48 5.76 -2.01
CA GLN A 18 7.00 7.09 -2.34
C GLN A 18 6.39 7.67 -3.62
N GLU A 19 5.84 6.81 -4.50
CA GLU A 19 5.12 7.23 -5.70
C GLU A 19 3.67 7.64 -5.40
N TYR A 20 3.21 7.38 -4.19
CA TYR A 20 1.87 7.69 -3.73
C TYR A 20 1.92 8.65 -2.53
N LEU A 21 0.91 9.50 -2.42
CA LEU A 21 0.70 10.36 -1.28
C LEU A 21 -0.55 9.89 -0.51
N PRO A 22 -0.52 9.90 0.83
CA PRO A 22 -1.72 9.68 1.62
C PRO A 22 -2.69 10.83 1.38
N VAL A 23 -3.97 10.51 1.22
CA VAL A 23 -5.00 11.50 0.91
C VAL A 23 -5.99 11.60 2.06
N ASP A 24 -6.27 12.82 2.49
CA ASP A 24 -7.21 13.08 3.57
C ASP A 24 -8.67 13.17 3.12
N LYS A 25 -8.92 13.56 1.87
CA LYS A 25 -10.24 13.84 1.30
C LYS A 25 -10.39 13.19 -0.06
N GLU A 26 -11.59 12.71 -0.36
CA GLU A 26 -11.95 12.23 -1.69
C GLU A 26 -11.81 13.39 -2.70
N SER A 27 -11.09 13.15 -3.79
CA SER A 27 -10.94 14.05 -4.93
C SER A 27 -10.89 13.22 -6.20
N ASP A 28 -11.11 13.84 -7.37
CA ASP A 28 -11.10 13.14 -8.66
C ASP A 28 -9.76 12.46 -8.97
N SER A 29 -8.68 12.87 -8.30
CA SER A 29 -7.34 12.27 -8.41
C SER A 29 -7.05 11.14 -7.41
N VAL A 30 -8.02 10.76 -6.58
CA VAL A 30 -7.85 9.65 -5.62
C VAL A 30 -7.97 8.31 -6.33
N ILE A 31 -6.98 7.48 -6.10
CA ILE A 31 -6.89 6.09 -6.51
C ILE A 31 -7.22 5.24 -5.29
N TYR A 32 -8.05 4.22 -5.50
CA TYR A 32 -8.36 3.20 -4.50
C TYR A 32 -7.58 1.94 -4.84
N LYS A 33 -6.71 1.50 -3.92
CA LYS A 33 -5.99 0.23 -4.06
C LYS A 33 -6.23 -0.65 -2.85
N THR A 34 -6.64 -1.90 -3.08
CA THR A 34 -6.71 -2.90 -2.03
C THR A 34 -5.31 -3.40 -1.67
N SER A 35 -5.13 -3.91 -0.45
CA SER A 35 -3.86 -4.55 -0.07
C SER A 35 -3.52 -5.75 -0.96
N GLN A 36 -4.51 -6.44 -1.52
CA GLN A 36 -4.30 -7.54 -2.48
C GLN A 36 -3.70 -7.02 -3.79
N GLN A 37 -4.26 -5.95 -4.36
CA GLN A 37 -3.71 -5.37 -5.60
C GLN A 37 -2.26 -4.90 -5.42
N ILE A 38 -1.94 -4.30 -4.27
CA ILE A 38 -0.56 -3.89 -3.94
C ILE A 38 0.34 -5.12 -3.79
N GLN A 39 -0.15 -6.20 -3.18
CA GLN A 39 0.59 -7.46 -3.11
C GLN A 39 0.86 -7.99 -4.51
N ASP A 40 -0.14 -8.06 -5.37
CA ASP A 40 -0.02 -8.59 -6.73
C ASP A 40 1.02 -7.79 -7.54
N GLU A 41 1.02 -6.45 -7.43
CA GLU A 41 2.00 -5.56 -8.07
C GLU A 41 3.43 -5.74 -7.53
N LEU A 42 3.57 -6.09 -6.26
CA LEU A 42 4.88 -6.28 -5.61
C LEU A 42 5.33 -7.75 -5.64
N SER A 43 4.48 -8.67 -6.07
CA SER A 43 4.72 -10.12 -6.01
C SER A 43 5.94 -10.57 -6.81
N ASP A 44 6.24 -9.86 -7.91
CA ASP A 44 7.42 -10.10 -8.74
C ASP A 44 8.74 -9.68 -8.06
N MET A 45 8.67 -8.75 -7.10
CA MET A 45 9.84 -8.15 -6.45
C MET A 45 10.10 -8.70 -5.05
N ALA A 46 9.05 -8.99 -4.29
CA ALA A 46 9.13 -9.45 -2.91
C ALA A 46 7.89 -10.22 -2.49
N GLU A 47 8.11 -11.20 -1.62
CA GLU A 47 7.04 -12.03 -1.05
C GLU A 47 6.47 -11.36 0.21
N ILE A 48 5.61 -10.37 -0.01
CA ILE A 48 5.05 -9.53 1.04
C ILE A 48 3.61 -9.96 1.33
N SER A 49 3.26 -10.11 2.61
CA SER A 49 1.90 -10.43 3.01
C SER A 49 1.00 -9.18 3.02
N ILE A 50 -0.29 -9.37 2.70
CA ILE A 50 -1.34 -8.35 2.78
C ILE A 50 -1.36 -7.65 4.15
N ASN A 51 -1.12 -8.40 5.23
CA ASN A 51 -1.09 -7.85 6.59
C ASN A 51 0.09 -6.91 6.82
N GLN A 52 1.27 -7.22 6.26
CA GLN A 52 2.43 -6.33 6.31
C GLN A 52 2.19 -5.04 5.52
N ILE A 53 1.55 -5.15 4.36
CA ILE A 53 1.15 -4.00 3.53
C ILE A 53 0.20 -3.10 4.32
N ALA A 54 -0.87 -3.69 4.88
CA ALA A 54 -1.85 -2.97 5.68
C ALA A 54 -1.23 -2.29 6.90
N ALA A 55 -0.38 -2.99 7.65
CA ALA A 55 0.32 -2.42 8.79
C ALA A 55 1.22 -1.24 8.38
N THR A 56 1.94 -1.36 7.27
CA THR A 56 2.80 -0.29 6.75
C THR A 56 1.97 0.92 6.30
N LEU A 57 0.83 0.70 5.66
CA LEU A 57 -0.06 1.79 5.23
C LEU A 57 -0.66 2.55 6.41
N VAL A 58 -1.02 1.84 7.49
CA VAL A 58 -1.43 2.46 8.75
C VAL A 58 -0.27 3.26 9.36
N GLU A 59 0.95 2.71 9.41
CA GLU A 59 2.15 3.42 9.88
C GLU A 59 2.41 4.71 9.08
N LEU A 60 2.09 4.70 7.78
CA LEU A 60 2.27 5.82 6.85
C LEU A 60 1.09 6.79 6.79
N ASN A 61 0.08 6.64 7.67
CA ASN A 61 -1.12 7.46 7.73
C ASN A 61 -2.01 7.43 6.46
N TYR A 62 -2.00 6.32 5.72
CA TYR A 62 -2.97 6.12 4.65
C TYR A 62 -4.35 5.81 5.22
N LYS A 63 -5.39 6.34 4.58
CA LYS A 63 -6.78 6.08 4.98
C LYS A 63 -7.32 4.84 4.27
N LEU A 64 -7.87 3.92 5.06
CA LEU A 64 -8.67 2.82 4.58
C LEU A 64 -10.14 3.25 4.51
N THR A 65 -10.76 3.10 3.34
CA THR A 65 -12.18 3.39 3.12
C THR A 65 -12.84 2.27 2.31
N ILE A 66 -14.14 2.38 2.05
CA ILE A 66 -14.83 1.50 1.11
C ILE A 66 -14.66 2.08 -0.30
N GLY A 67 -13.97 1.34 -1.15
CA GLY A 67 -13.80 1.71 -2.55
C GLY A 67 -15.12 1.64 -3.34
N PRO A 68 -15.13 2.17 -4.57
CA PRO A 68 -16.31 2.15 -5.45
C PRO A 68 -16.77 0.74 -5.83
N ASP A 69 -15.92 -0.28 -5.65
CA ASP A 69 -16.21 -1.69 -5.84
C ASP A 69 -16.84 -2.36 -4.60
N GLY A 70 -17.08 -1.61 -3.53
CA GLY A 70 -17.65 -2.09 -2.27
C GLY A 70 -16.66 -2.86 -1.39
N ARG A 71 -15.35 -2.79 -1.69
CA ARG A 71 -14.31 -3.48 -0.91
C ARG A 71 -13.44 -2.49 -0.12
N PRO A 72 -12.86 -2.90 1.02
CA PRO A 72 -11.90 -2.07 1.74
C PRO A 72 -10.68 -1.78 0.87
N ALA A 73 -10.43 -0.50 0.60
CA ALA A 73 -9.35 -0.01 -0.23
C ALA A 73 -8.69 1.22 0.39
N TRP A 74 -7.39 1.36 0.13
CA TRP A 74 -6.59 2.47 0.59
C TRP A 74 -6.73 3.65 -0.38
N MET A 75 -6.99 4.82 0.17
CA MET A 75 -7.01 6.08 -0.57
C MET A 75 -5.59 6.55 -0.79
N MET A 76 -5.19 6.62 -2.05
CA MET A 76 -3.87 7.02 -2.49
C MET A 76 -3.99 8.06 -3.60
N GLN A 77 -3.03 8.96 -3.71
CA GLN A 77 -2.91 9.84 -4.87
C GLN A 77 -1.55 9.64 -5.48
N ARG A 78 -1.48 9.44 -6.80
CA ARG A 78 -0.18 9.37 -7.47
C ARG A 78 0.50 10.74 -7.37
N ARG A 79 1.76 10.72 -6.95
CA ARG A 79 2.58 11.92 -6.82
C ARG A 79 2.90 12.54 -8.19
#